data_AF-A0A068V732-F1
#
_entry.id   AF-A0A068V732-F1
#
_cell.length_a   1.000
_cell.length_b   1.000
_cell.length_c   1.000
_cell.angle_alpha   90.00
_cell.angle_beta   90.00
_cell.angle_gamma   90.00
#
_symmetry.space_group_name_H-M   'P 1'
#
loop_
_entity.id
_entity.type
_entity.pdbx_description
1 polymer ?
#
loop_
_entity_poly.entity_id
_entity_poly.type
_entity_poly.pdbx_seq_one_letter_code
_entity_poly.pdbx_strand_id
1 'polypeptide(L)'
;MVHVYYKGSPGGWRSASFMLAGGSLERFAYYGVKSNLISYLTGPLGEPVATAAANVNTWIGVVSLVPVLEAYLADSFLSRYRSIIIASILYILVNSQFYFYINCYWHFLGLGFLSLSASRLYLMGLTLIILFHL
;
A
#
# COMPACT_ATOMS: atom_id res chain seq x y z
N MET A 1 18.45 -45.64 -13.72
CA MET A 1 18.86 -44.23 -13.91
C MET A 1 17.76 -43.53 -14.69
N VAL A 2 16.78 -42.94 -14.01
CA VAL A 2 15.70 -42.18 -14.66
C VAL A 2 16.05 -40.70 -14.55
N HIS A 3 16.35 -40.06 -15.68
CA HIS A 3 16.53 -38.62 -15.76
C HIS A 3 15.16 -37.95 -15.85
N VAL A 4 14.75 -37.26 -14.79
CA VAL A 4 13.55 -36.42 -14.78
C VAL A 4 13.93 -35.03 -15.32
N TYR A 5 13.44 -34.69 -16.50
CA TYR A 5 13.62 -33.35 -17.10
C TYR A 5 12.51 -32.41 -16.60
N TYR A 6 12.86 -31.47 -15.71
CA TYR A 6 11.97 -30.37 -15.35
C TYR A 6 11.94 -29.33 -16.47
N LYS A 7 10.82 -29.24 -17.19
CA LYS A 7 10.57 -28.16 -18.15
C LYS A 7 10.04 -26.95 -17.38
N GLY A 8 10.96 -26.05 -16.99
CA GLY A 8 10.64 -24.82 -16.27
C GLY A 8 9.82 -23.86 -17.15
N SER A 9 8.65 -23.44 -16.66
CA SER A 9 7.83 -22.40 -17.29
C SER A 9 8.52 -21.03 -17.13
N PRO A 10 8.66 -20.21 -18.20
CA PRO A 10 9.34 -18.91 -18.15
C PRO A 10 8.51 -17.79 -17.47
N GLY A 11 7.75 -18.12 -16.42
CA GLY A 11 6.88 -17.19 -15.70
C GLY A 11 7.59 -16.23 -14.73
N GLY A 12 8.93 -16.23 -14.69
CA GLY A 12 9.70 -15.55 -13.64
C GLY A 12 10.04 -14.07 -13.88
N TRP A 13 9.92 -13.55 -15.10
CA TRP A 13 10.51 -12.25 -15.45
C TRP A 13 9.98 -11.05 -14.66
N ARG A 14 8.67 -11.00 -14.39
CA ARG A 14 8.09 -9.91 -13.59
C ARG A 14 8.57 -9.97 -12.13
N SER A 15 8.58 -11.16 -11.53
CA SER A 15 9.07 -11.36 -10.16
C SER A 15 10.56 -11.07 -10.05
N ALA A 16 11.35 -11.51 -11.03
CA ALA A 16 12.78 -11.23 -11.13
C ALA A 16 13.04 -9.71 -11.22
N SER A 17 12.27 -8.97 -12.03
CA SER A 17 12.41 -7.50 -12.11
C SER A 17 12.12 -6.81 -10.76
N PHE A 18 11.12 -7.28 -10.00
CA PHE A 18 10.84 -6.74 -8.67
C PHE A 18 11.97 -7.03 -7.67
N MET A 19 12.52 -8.25 -7.69
CA MET A 19 13.67 -8.61 -6.85
C MET A 19 14.91 -7.79 -7.20
N LEU A 20 15.19 -7.61 -8.49
CA LEU A 20 16.31 -6.80 -8.98
C LEU A 20 16.16 -5.33 -8.60
N ALA A 21 14.97 -4.74 -8.78
CA ALA A 21 14.70 -3.36 -8.41
C ALA A 21 14.84 -3.15 -6.89
N GLY A 22 14.27 -4.06 -6.09
CA GLY A 22 14.41 -4.03 -4.62
C GLY A 22 15.86 -4.11 -4.17
N GLY A 23 16.63 -5.07 -4.70
CA GLY A 23 18.05 -5.21 -4.39
C GLY A 23 18.89 -3.99 -4.82
N SER A 24 18.52 -3.35 -5.93
CA SER A 24 19.20 -2.13 -6.40
C SER A 24 18.93 -0.94 -5.49
N LEU A 25 17.67 -0.76 -5.05
CA LEU A 25 17.30 0.31 -4.10
C LEU A 25 17.98 0.12 -2.75
N GLU A 26 18.06 -1.12 -2.25
CA GLU A 26 18.74 -1.43 -1.00
C GLU A 26 20.23 -1.04 -1.07
N ARG A 27 20.91 -1.39 -2.16
CA ARG A 27 22.32 -0.99 -2.37
C ARG A 27 22.47 0.52 -2.49
N PHE A 28 21.55 1.20 -3.17
CA PHE A 28 21.56 2.66 -3.26
C PHE A 28 21.45 3.31 -1.89
N ALA A 29 20.48 2.88 -1.07
CA ALA A 29 20.30 3.37 0.29
C ALA A 29 21.54 3.09 1.18
N TYR A 30 22.11 1.88 1.09
CA TYR A 30 23.32 1.51 1.83
C TYR A 30 24.48 2.45 1.53
N TYR A 31 24.80 2.67 0.25
CA TYR A 31 25.92 3.56 -0.10
C TYR A 31 25.62 5.02 0.22
N GLY A 32 24.37 5.47 0.07
CA GLY A 32 23.94 6.82 0.43
C GLY A 32 24.09 7.13 1.92
N VAL A 33 23.72 6.18 2.80
CA VAL A 33 23.92 6.34 4.25
C VAL A 33 25.40 6.23 4.60
N LYS A 34 26.11 5.22 4.07
CA LYS A 34 27.54 5.00 4.35
C LYS A 34 28.40 6.22 4.04
N SER A 35 28.15 6.91 2.92
CA SER A 35 28.95 8.07 2.50
C SER A 35 28.67 9.32 3.34
N ASN A 36 27.43 9.52 3.79
CA ASN A 36 27.06 10.67 4.61
C ASN A 36 27.40 10.49 6.09
N LEU A 37 27.42 9.25 6.59
CA LEU A 37 27.59 8.94 8.01
C LEU A 37 28.95 9.41 8.56
N ILE A 38 30.04 9.24 7.81
CA ILE A 38 31.36 9.67 8.28
C ILE A 38 31.43 11.19 8.42
N SER A 39 30.94 11.93 7.43
CA SER A 39 30.90 13.39 7.44
C SER A 39 29.99 13.94 8.54
N TYR A 40 28.89 13.25 8.83
CA TYR A 40 27.99 13.59 9.94
C TYR A 40 28.65 13.38 11.31
N LEU A 41 29.37 12.28 11.50
CA LEU A 41 30.07 11.99 12.75
C LEU A 41 31.23 12.96 13.00
N THR A 42 32.02 13.28 11.98
CA THR A 42 33.19 14.17 12.12
C THR A 42 32.82 15.65 12.11
N GLY A 43 31.70 16.04 11.50
CA GLY A 43 31.25 17.42 11.38
C GLY A 43 30.37 17.84 12.56
N PRO A 44 29.03 17.71 12.45
CA PRO A 44 28.09 18.18 13.47
C PRO A 44 28.19 17.44 14.82
N LEU A 45 28.65 16.18 14.85
CA LEU A 45 28.92 15.46 16.11
C LEU A 45 30.32 15.73 16.69
N GLY A 46 31.26 16.22 15.89
CA GLY A 46 32.61 16.57 16.33
C GLY A 46 33.46 15.39 16.82
N GLU A 47 33.12 14.15 16.47
CA GLU A 47 33.88 12.96 16.88
C GLU A 47 35.25 12.90 16.17
N PRO A 48 36.33 12.51 16.87
CA PRO A 48 37.63 12.32 16.24
C PRO A 48 37.56 11.21 15.19
N VAL A 49 38.29 11.38 14.09
CA VAL A 49 38.22 10.52 12.89
C VAL A 49 38.40 9.03 13.22
N ALA A 50 39.23 8.70 14.21
CA ALA A 50 39.42 7.33 14.68
C ALA A 50 38.14 6.72 15.30
N THR A 51 37.44 7.48 16.15
CA THR A 51 36.17 7.06 16.77
C THR A 51 35.04 7.03 15.75
N ALA A 52 34.98 8.03 14.86
CA ALA A 52 34.01 8.06 13.77
C ALA A 52 34.14 6.83 12.85
N ALA A 53 35.38 6.44 12.49
CA ALA A 53 35.63 5.24 11.70
C ALA A 53 35.21 3.94 12.43
N ALA A 54 35.42 3.86 13.74
CA ALA A 54 34.97 2.73 14.55
C ALA A 54 33.43 2.61 14.58
N ASN A 55 32.72 3.74 14.69
CA ASN A 55 31.26 3.76 14.65
C ASN A 55 30.71 3.39 13.26
N VAL A 56 31.34 3.86 12.18
CA VAL A 56 30.96 3.46 10.81
C VAL A 56 31.17 1.96 10.61
N ASN A 57 32.28 1.38 11.09
CA ASN A 57 32.52 -0.06 11.00
C ASN A 57 31.49 -0.86 11.81
N THR A 58 31.11 -0.39 12.99
CA THR A 58 30.06 -0.99 13.80
C THR A 58 28.71 -0.95 13.07
N TRP A 59 28.36 0.18 12.45
CA TRP A 59 27.15 0.31 11.64
C TRP A 59 27.13 -0.67 10.45
N ILE A 60 28.25 -0.80 9.72
CA ILE A 60 28.38 -1.80 8.64
C ILE A 60 28.17 -3.22 9.18
N GLY A 61 28.75 -3.52 10.35
CA GLY A 61 28.56 -4.81 11.04
C GLY A 61 27.10 -5.08 11.35
N VAL A 62 26.37 -4.12 11.93
CA VAL A 62 24.94 -4.25 12.22
C VAL A 62 24.13 -4.46 10.95
N VAL A 63 24.37 -3.66 9.90
CA VAL A 63 23.66 -3.79 8.62
C VAL A 63 23.90 -5.16 7.97
N SER A 64 25.06 -5.79 8.17
CA SER A 64 25.33 -7.13 7.65
C SER A 64 24.51 -8.24 8.32
N LEU A 65 24.03 -8.02 9.55
CA LEU A 65 23.17 -8.95 10.29
C LEU A 65 21.68 -8.79 9.94
N VAL A 66 21.28 -7.61 9.44
CA VAL A 66 19.89 -7.31 9.06
C VAL A 66 19.33 -8.32 8.06
N PRO A 67 20.01 -8.72 6.97
CA PRO A 67 19.50 -9.73 6.04
C PRO A 67 19.21 -11.10 6.67
N VAL A 68 19.95 -11.48 7.71
CA VAL A 68 19.73 -12.74 8.42
C VAL A 68 18.43 -12.67 9.22
N LEU A 69 18.17 -11.52 9.86
CA LEU A 69 16.92 -11.26 10.55
C LEU A 69 15.74 -11.15 9.57
N GLU A 70 15.92 -10.43 8.46
CA GLU A 70 14.91 -10.29 7.40
C GLU A 70 14.59 -11.64 6.76
N ALA A 71 15.57 -12.52 6.55
CA ALA A 71 15.34 -13.88 6.04
C ALA A 71 14.55 -14.73 7.04
N TYR A 72 14.92 -14.68 8.33
CA TYR A 72 14.18 -15.39 9.38
C TYR A 72 12.74 -14.90 9.53
N LEU A 73 12.53 -13.58 9.46
CA LEU A 73 11.21 -12.97 9.43
C LEU A 73 10.47 -13.35 8.14
N ALA A 74 11.12 -13.30 6.99
CA ALA A 74 10.52 -13.71 5.73
C ALA A 74 10.06 -15.17 5.79
N ASP A 75 10.88 -16.11 6.25
CA ASP A 75 10.50 -17.52 6.38
C ASP A 75 9.37 -17.73 7.41
N SER A 76 9.38 -16.96 8.50
CA SER A 76 8.33 -17.00 9.52
C SER A 76 6.99 -16.40 9.03
N PHE A 77 7.04 -15.40 8.15
CA PHE A 77 5.87 -14.69 7.64
C PHE A 77 5.35 -15.24 6.29
N LEU A 78 6.22 -15.82 5.45
CA LEU A 78 5.91 -16.42 4.14
C LEU A 78 5.34 -17.84 4.23
N SER A 79 5.22 -18.42 5.44
CA SER A 79 4.39 -19.60 5.66
C SER A 79 2.88 -19.25 5.55
N ARG A 80 2.45 -18.92 4.33
CA ARG A 80 1.10 -19.07 3.74
C ARG A 80 -0.09 -18.27 4.32
N TYR A 81 -0.16 -17.98 5.62
CA TYR A 81 -1.41 -17.48 6.22
C TYR A 81 -1.55 -15.95 6.24
N ARG A 82 -0.46 -15.19 6.40
CA ARG A 82 -0.54 -13.75 6.66
C ARG A 82 -0.97 -12.92 5.45
N SER A 83 -0.42 -13.19 4.26
CA SER A 83 -0.81 -12.46 3.04
C SER A 83 -2.26 -12.76 2.63
N ILE A 84 -2.73 -14.00 2.81
CA ILE A 84 -4.10 -14.38 2.49
C ILE A 84 -5.07 -13.67 3.44
N ILE A 85 -4.78 -13.66 4.76
CA ILE A 85 -5.63 -12.99 5.75
C ILE A 85 -5.71 -11.48 5.50
N ILE A 86 -4.58 -10.82 5.24
CA ILE A 86 -4.55 -9.38 4.99
C ILE A 86 -5.30 -9.05 3.69
N ALA A 87 -5.09 -9.83 2.62
CA ALA A 87 -5.81 -9.64 1.36
C ALA A 87 -7.33 -9.87 1.52
N SER A 88 -7.75 -10.89 2.29
CA SER A 88 -9.15 -11.16 2.56
C SER A 88 -9.82 -10.05 3.39
N ILE A 89 -9.15 -9.52 4.42
CA ILE A 89 -9.69 -8.43 5.24
C ILE A 89 -9.84 -7.16 4.39
N LEU A 90 -8.82 -6.78 3.62
CA LEU A 90 -8.88 -5.61 2.75
C LEU A 90 -9.96 -5.75 1.68
N TYR A 91 -10.13 -6.94 1.09
CA TYR A 91 -11.19 -7.18 0.12
C TYR A 91 -12.59 -6.97 0.72
N ILE A 92 -12.87 -7.55 1.90
CA ILE A 92 -14.19 -7.41 2.55
C ILE A 92 -14.48 -5.95 2.96
N LEU A 93 -13.48 -5.23 3.50
CA LEU A 93 -13.64 -3.84 3.90
C LEU A 93 -13.90 -2.91 2.71
N VAL A 94 -13.15 -3.06 1.61
CA VAL A 94 -13.34 -2.23 0.41
C VAL A 94 -14.69 -2.54 -0.25
N ASN A 95 -15.04 -3.82 -0.35
CA ASN A 95 -16.26 -4.26 -0.99
C ASN A 95 -17.48 -3.75 -0.20
N SER A 96 -17.51 -3.90 1.13
CA SER A 96 -18.60 -3.38 1.98
C SER A 96 -18.78 -1.85 1.88
N GLN A 97 -17.69 -1.08 1.88
CA GLN A 97 -17.74 0.39 1.72
C GLN A 97 -18.28 0.80 0.34
N PHE A 98 -17.86 0.11 -0.72
CA PHE A 98 -18.34 0.38 -2.07
C PHE A 98 -19.83 0.03 -2.25
N TYR A 99 -20.28 -1.11 -1.72
CA TYR A 99 -21.70 -1.50 -1.74
C TYR A 99 -22.58 -0.52 -0.94
N PHE A 100 -22.13 -0.07 0.23
CA PHE A 100 -22.86 0.93 1.02
C PHE A 100 -22.95 2.27 0.28
N TYR A 101 -21.85 2.73 -0.33
CA TYR A 101 -21.82 3.97 -1.10
C TYR A 101 -22.80 3.93 -2.29
N ILE A 102 -22.80 2.85 -3.07
CA ILE A 102 -23.71 2.67 -4.19
C ILE A 102 -25.17 2.63 -3.71
N ASN A 103 -25.48 1.85 -2.66
CA ASN A 103 -26.85 1.72 -2.16
C ASN A 103 -27.40 3.04 -1.60
N CYS A 104 -26.60 3.78 -0.83
CA CYS A 104 -26.95 5.12 -0.35
C CYS A 104 -27.16 6.09 -1.52
N TYR A 105 -26.28 6.10 -2.52
CA TYR A 105 -26.41 7.00 -3.67
C TYR A 105 -27.73 6.79 -4.43
N TRP A 106 -28.07 5.53 -4.74
CA TRP A 106 -29.34 5.20 -5.40
C TRP A 106 -30.56 5.52 -4.54
N HIS A 107 -30.48 5.32 -3.23
CA HIS A 107 -31.57 5.67 -2.31
C HIS A 107 -31.79 7.19 -2.25
N PHE A 108 -30.73 7.99 -2.04
CA PHE A 108 -30.84 9.46 -1.96
C PHE A 108 -31.26 10.09 -3.30
N LEU A 109 -30.75 9.57 -4.42
CA LEU A 109 -31.15 10.00 -5.74
C LEU A 109 -32.63 9.64 -6.01
N GLY A 110 -33.06 8.43 -5.63
CA GLY A 110 -34.47 8.00 -5.71
C GLY A 110 -35.43 8.87 -4.88
N LEU A 111 -35.06 9.19 -3.63
CA LEU A 111 -35.83 10.12 -2.79
C LEU A 111 -35.87 11.53 -3.36
N GLY A 112 -34.78 12.00 -3.97
CA GLY A 112 -34.72 13.28 -4.66
C GLY A 112 -35.69 13.37 -5.85
N PHE A 113 -35.76 12.31 -6.67
CA PHE A 113 -36.72 12.23 -7.78
C PHE A 113 -38.18 12.20 -7.30
N LEU A 114 -38.48 11.45 -6.24
CA LEU A 114 -39.81 11.41 -5.64
C LEU A 114 -40.22 12.78 -5.07
N SER A 115 -39.32 13.47 -4.37
CA SER A 115 -39.56 14.82 -3.84
C SER A 115 -39.81 15.86 -4.95
N LEU A 116 -39.04 15.80 -6.04
CA LEU A 116 -39.24 16.66 -7.22
C LEU A 116 -40.56 16.38 -7.94
N SER A 117 -41.01 15.13 -8.01
CA SER A 117 -42.33 14.81 -8.55
C SER A 117 -43.47 15.33 -7.66
N ALA A 118 -43.33 15.20 -6.33
CA ALA A 118 -44.35 15.64 -5.38
C ALA A 118 -44.51 17.18 -5.38
N SER A 119 -43.40 17.92 -5.45
CA SER A 119 -43.44 19.39 -5.53
C SER A 119 -44.06 19.92 -6.83
N ARG A 120 -43.81 19.26 -7.97
CA ARG A 120 -44.48 19.59 -9.25
C ARG A 120 -45.99 19.36 -9.20
N LEU A 121 -46.43 18.26 -8.60
CA LEU A 121 -47.86 17.97 -8.41
C LEU A 121 -48.54 18.98 -7.47
N TYR A 122 -47.86 19.39 -6.40
CA TYR A 122 -48.36 20.39 -5.45
C TYR A 122 -48.53 21.77 -6.12
N LEU A 123 -47.55 22.19 -6.93
CA LEU A 123 -47.64 23.44 -7.70
C LEU A 123 -48.76 23.39 -8.75
N MET A 124 -48.93 22.27 -9.48
CA MET A 124 -50.05 22.09 -10.39
C MET A 124 -51.40 22.21 -9.67
N GLY A 125 -51.55 21.59 -8.49
CA GLY A 125 -52.74 21.72 -7.66
C GLY A 125 -53.03 23.17 -7.26
N LEU A 126 -52.02 23.89 -6.76
CA LEU A 126 -52.14 25.32 -6.41
C LEU A 126 -52.56 26.18 -7.61
N THR A 127 -51.96 25.96 -8.79
CA THR A 127 -52.33 26.73 -10.00
C THR A 127 -53.77 26.49 -10.44
N LEU A 128 -54.27 25.25 -10.33
CA LEU A 128 -55.66 24.93 -10.69
C LEU A 128 -56.66 25.57 -9.71
N ILE A 129 -56.33 25.62 -8.42
CA ILE A 129 -57.18 26.24 -7.39
C ILE A 129 -57.30 27.76 -7.63
N ILE A 130 -56.19 28.43 -7.95
CA ILE A 130 -56.16 29.87 -8.22
C ILE A 130 -56.96 30.21 -9.49
N LEU A 131 -56.82 29.40 -10.54
CA LEU A 131 -57.50 29.61 -11.82
C LEU A 131 -59.03 29.41 -11.73
N PHE A 132 -59.51 28.62 -10.77
CA PHE A 132 -60.94 28.43 -10.53
C PHE A 132 -61.58 29.52 -9.65
N HIS A 133 -60.77 30.32 -8.95
CA HIS A 133 -61.22 31.41 -8.08
C HIS A 133 -61.11 32.81 -8.73
N LEU A 134 -60.53 32.89 -9.92
CA LEU A 134 -60.43 34.12 -10.73
C LEU A 134 -61.52 34.13 -11.82
#